data_AF-A0AA96ZX73-F1
#
_entry.id   AF-A0AA96ZX73-F1
#
_cell.length_a   1.000
_cell.length_b   1.000
_cell.length_c   1.000
_cell.angle_alpha   90.00
_cell.angle_beta   90.00
_cell.angle_gamma   90.00
#
_symmetry.space_group_name_H-M   'P 1'
#
loop_
_entity.id
_entity.type
_entity.pdbx_description
1 polymer ?
#
loop_
_entity_poly.entity_id
_entity_poly.type
_entity_poly.pdbx_seq_one_letter_code
_entity_poly.pdbx_strand_id
1 'polypeptide(L)' 'MNKTQKKIAKELNEYRKIQKDNIWDDYSVGLYNGIEFCCSVVENRDAKFKRWNKKKQKAVKA' A
#
# COMPACT_ATOMS: atom_id res chain seq x y z
N MET A 1 -9.19 5.83 -18.88
CA MET A 1 -9.97 5.01 -17.93
C MET A 1 -11.46 5.23 -18.10
N ASN A 2 -12.23 4.15 -18.17
CA ASN A 2 -13.69 4.19 -18.19
C ASN A 2 -14.27 4.53 -16.79
N LYS A 3 -15.59 4.76 -16.70
CA LYS A 3 -16.28 5.16 -15.45
C LYS A 3 -16.08 4.13 -14.33
N THR A 4 -16.13 2.84 -14.65
CA THR A 4 -15.93 1.74 -13.71
C THR A 4 -14.50 1.72 -13.17
N GLN A 5 -13.50 1.82 -14.04
CA GLN A 5 -12.08 1.88 -13.66
C GLN A 5 -11.79 3.09 -12.75
N LYS A 6 -12.41 4.25 -13.03
CA LYS A 6 -12.29 5.44 -12.17
C LYS A 6 -12.84 5.19 -10.77
N LYS A 7 -13.99 4.51 -10.66
CA LYS A 7 -14.57 4.14 -9.37
C LYS A 7 -13.67 3.16 -8.61
N ILE A 8 -13.22 2.10 -9.27
CA ILE A 8 -12.31 1.08 -8.68
C ILE A 8 -11.00 1.74 -8.22
N ALA A 9 -10.39 2.57 -9.05
CA ALA A 9 -9.16 3.29 -8.69
C ALA A 9 -9.35 4.18 -7.47
N LYS A 10 -10.50 4.86 -7.35
CA LYS A 10 -10.82 5.69 -6.19
C LYS A 10 -10.89 4.85 -4.91
N GLU A 11 -11.66 3.76 -4.91
CA GLU A 11 -11.82 2.87 -3.76
C GLU A 11 -10.48 2.23 -3.34
N LEU A 12 -9.71 1.70 -4.29
CA LEU A 12 -8.38 1.13 -4.03
C LEU A 12 -7.42 2.18 -3.43
N ASN A 13 -7.46 3.42 -3.93
CA ASN A 13 -6.64 4.50 -3.38
C ASN A 13 -7.03 4.88 -1.95
N GLU A 14 -8.32 4.85 -1.61
CA GLU A 14 -8.79 5.07 -0.24
C GLU A 14 -8.25 3.98 0.70
N TYR A 15 -8.39 2.69 0.34
CA TYR A 15 -7.82 1.59 1.11
C TYR A 15 -6.30 1.67 1.22
N ARG A 16 -5.61 2.02 0.13
CA ARG A 16 -4.16 2.18 0.13
C ARG A 16 -3.72 3.27 1.11
N LYS A 17 -4.44 4.40 1.18
CA LYS A 17 -4.17 5.48 2.14
C LYS A 17 -4.33 5.01 3.57
N ILE A 18 -5.45 4.36 3.88
CA ILE A 18 -5.71 3.78 5.21
C ILE A 18 -4.58 2.84 5.63
N GLN A 19 -4.15 1.95 4.73
CA GLN A 19 -3.07 1.01 5.04
C GLN A 19 -1.70 1.67 5.13
N LYS A 20 -1.44 2.73 4.34
CA LYS A 20 -0.16 3.45 4.36
C LYS A 20 0.19 3.99 5.75
N ASP A 21 -0.83 4.42 6.49
CA ASP A 21 -0.69 5.02 7.82
C ASP A 21 -0.63 3.96 8.94
N ASN A 22 -0.96 2.71 8.64
CA ASN A 22 -1.03 1.58 9.60
C ASN A 22 0.03 0.49 9.35
N ILE A 23 1.19 0.85 8.78
CA ILE A 23 2.29 -0.09 8.51
C ILE A 23 3.19 -0.26 9.73
N TRP A 24 3.00 -1.33 10.51
CA TRP A 24 3.68 -1.55 11.79
C TRP A 24 4.48 -2.85 11.88
N ASP A 25 4.36 -3.72 10.87
CA ASP A 25 5.01 -5.04 10.81
C ASP A 25 5.13 -5.57 9.36
N ASP A 26 5.68 -6.78 9.21
CA ASP A 26 5.82 -7.46 7.92
C ASP A 26 4.45 -7.76 7.27
N TYR A 27 3.42 -8.04 8.09
CA TYR A 27 2.07 -8.38 7.61
C TYR A 27 1.37 -7.17 6.97
N SER A 28 1.36 -6.03 7.67
CA SER A 28 0.80 -4.76 7.20
C SER A 28 1.53 -4.22 5.97
N VAL A 29 2.85 -4.46 5.86
CA VAL A 29 3.59 -4.21 4.61
C VAL A 29 3.06 -5.09 3.46
N GLY A 30 2.83 -6.37 3.70
CA GLY A 30 2.24 -7.28 2.71
C GLY A 30 0.87 -6.80 2.23
N LEU A 31 0.00 -6.40 3.17
CA LEU A 31 -1.33 -5.88 2.86
C LEU A 31 -1.26 -4.57 2.04
N TYR A 32 -0.41 -3.63 2.45
CA TYR A 32 -0.18 -2.39 1.69
C TYR A 32 0.31 -2.68 0.26
N ASN A 33 1.28 -3.59 0.12
CA ASN A 33 1.86 -3.94 -1.18
C ASN A 33 0.85 -4.62 -2.11
N GLY A 34 -0.03 -5.46 -1.58
CA GLY A 34 -1.12 -6.07 -2.36
C GLY A 34 -2.07 -5.03 -2.94
N ILE A 35 -2.49 -4.05 -2.13
CA ILE A 35 -3.36 -2.96 -2.60
C ILE A 35 -2.63 -2.07 -3.60
N GLU A 36 -1.35 -1.77 -3.36
CA GLU A 36 -0.52 -0.97 -4.27
C GLU A 36 -0.38 -1.62 -5.65
N PHE A 37 -0.24 -2.95 -5.71
CA PHE A 37 -0.25 -3.69 -6.97
C PHE A 37 -1.59 -3.56 -7.69
N CYS A 38 -2.71 -3.71 -6.99
CA CYS A 38 -4.04 -3.49 -7.56
C CYS A 38 -4.19 -2.07 -8.14
N CYS A 39 -3.75 -1.04 -7.40
CA CYS A 39 -3.75 0.33 -7.90
C CYS A 39 -2.90 0.47 -9.17
N SER A 40 -1.70 -0.12 -9.20
CA SER A 40 -0.76 0.03 -10.31
C SER A 40 -1.32 -0.57 -11.61
N VAL A 41 -2.01 -1.71 -11.51
CA VAL A 41 -2.69 -2.35 -12.64
C VAL A 41 -3.84 -1.47 -13.17
N VAL A 42 -4.69 -0.95 -12.29
CA VAL A 42 -5.85 -0.13 -12.71
C VAL A 42 -5.41 1.23 -13.29
N GLU A 43 -4.36 1.82 -12.73
CA GLU A 43 -3.83 3.12 -13.13
C GLU A 43 -2.80 3.02 -14.28
N ASN A 44 -2.49 1.81 -14.74
CA ASN A 44 -1.47 1.52 -15.76
C ASN A 44 -0.12 2.21 -15.48
N ARG A 45 0.40 1.99 -14.27
CA ARG A 45 1.69 2.50 -13.80
C ARG A 45 2.47 1.42 -13.06
N ASP A 46 3.75 1.69 -12.80
CA ASP A 46 4.57 0.82 -11.96
C ASP A 46 4.13 0.84 -10.49
N ALA A 47 4.22 -0.31 -9.84
CA ALA A 47 3.94 -0.48 -8.43
C ALA A 47 5.08 0.07 -7.55
N LYS A 48 4.74 0.78 -6.47
CA LYS A 48 5.68 1.34 -5.50
C LYS A 48 5.65 0.57 -4.19
N PHE A 49 6.33 -0.57 -4.16
CA PHE A 49 6.35 -1.44 -3.00
C PHE A 49 7.15 -0.87 -1.83
N LYS A 50 6.68 -1.16 -0.62
CA LYS A 50 7.39 -0.90 0.64
C LYS A 50 8.05 -2.17 1.15
N ARG A 51 9.12 -1.99 1.92
CA ARG A 51 9.78 -3.05 2.69
C ARG A 51 9.73 -2.67 4.17
N TRP A 52 9.40 -3.63 5.01
CA TRP A 52 9.55 -3.45 6.45
C TRP A 52 11.06 -3.44 6.77
N ASN A 53 11.50 -2.49 7.58
CA ASN A 53 12.88 -2.46 8.04
C ASN A 53 12.92 -2.71 9.55
N LYS A 54 13.18 -3.97 9.94
CA LYS A 54 13.28 -4.40 11.34
C LYS A 54 14.28 -3.58 12.18
N LYS A 55 15.24 -2.89 11.56
CA LYS A 55 16.21 -2.03 12.29
C LYS A 55 15.55 -0.84 12.99
N LYS A 56 14.40 -0.34 12.55
CA LYS A 56 13.69 0.79 13.21
C LYS A 56 12.99 0.39 14.53
N GLN A 57 12.70 -0.89 14.75
CA GLN A 57 12.06 -1.33 16.00
C GLN A 57 13.02 -1.36 17.20
N LYS A 58 14.33 -1.56 16.98
CA LYS A 58 15.31 -1.62 18.07
C LYS A 58 15.66 -0.25 18.67
N ALA A 59 15.51 0.84 17.91
CA ALA A 59 15.85 2.18 18.37
C ALA A 59 14.82 2.80 19.34
N VAL A 60 13.63 2.20 19.47
CA VAL A 60 12.58 2.66 20.41
C VAL A 60 12.59 1.85 21.71
N LYS A 61 13.39 0.78 21.77
CA LYS A 61 13.52 -0.10 22.95
C LYS A 61 14.88 0.04 23.66
N ALA A 62 15.69 1.04 23.32
CA ALA A 62 16.99 1.32 23.93
C ALA A 62 16.90 2.61 24.75
#